data_AF-A0AAP3A4U1-F1
#
_entry.id   AF-A0AAP3A4U1-F1
#
_cell.length_a   1.000
_cell.length_b   1.000
_cell.length_c   1.000
_cell.angle_alpha   90.00
_cell.angle_beta   90.00
_cell.angle_gamma   90.00
#
_symmetry.space_group_name_H-M   'P 1'
#
loop_
_entity.id
_entity.type
_entity.pdbx_description
1 polymer ?
#
loop_
_entity_poly.entity_id
_entity_poly.type
_entity_poly.pdbx_seq_one_letter_code
_entity_poly.pdbx_strand_id
1 'polypeptide(L)'
;LTAMQEAYCQSYIKTPENQTQAAINAGFSPNTAAVKASVMMRDERIQKRIAELMEERNKRMRVSADYVLMRLVEIDQMDVIDILN
;
A
#
# COMPACT_ATOMS: atom_id res chain seq x y z
N LEU A 1 -6.36 0.70 17.62
CA LEU A 1 -4.87 0.79 17.61
C LEU A 1 -4.46 2.03 18.39
N THR A 2 -3.27 2.05 18.99
CA THR A 2 -2.73 3.30 19.54
C THR A 2 -2.40 4.27 18.40
N ALA A 3 -2.28 5.57 18.69
CA ALA A 3 -1.94 6.57 17.67
C ALA A 3 -0.63 6.23 16.94
N MET A 4 0.36 5.71 17.67
CA MET A 4 1.67 5.34 17.12
C MET A 4 1.60 4.07 16.24
N GLN A 5 0.74 3.11 16.60
CA GLN A 5 0.46 1.93 15.80
C GLN A 5 -0.28 2.28 14.50
N GLU A 6 -1.26 3.19 14.56
CA GLU A 6 -1.95 3.68 13.37
C GLU A 6 -0.97 4.43 12.45
N ALA A 7 -0.12 5.31 13.01
CA ALA A 7 0.91 6.01 12.25
C ALA A 7 1.89 5.06 11.54
N TYR A 8 2.21 3.92 12.18
CA TYR A 8 2.99 2.85 11.55
C TYR A 8 2.23 2.21 10.39
N CYS A 9 0.96 1.84 10.56
CA CYS A 9 0.14 1.26 9.48
C CYS A 9 0.07 2.21 8.28
N GLN A 10 -0.20 3.50 8.52
CA GLN A 10 -0.25 4.52 7.47
C GLN A 10 1.09 4.71 6.75
N SER A 11 2.20 4.66 7.48
CA SER A 11 3.55 4.75 6.92
C SER A 11 3.92 3.50 6.13
N TYR A 12 3.52 2.32 6.60
CA TYR A 12 3.81 1.05 5.95
C TYR A 12 3.19 0.97 4.54
N ILE A 13 1.96 1.45 4.36
CA ILE A 13 1.30 1.49 3.06
C ILE A 13 2.04 2.36 2.03
N LYS A 14 2.79 3.36 2.50
CA LYS A 14 3.60 4.25 1.65
C LYS A 14 4.95 3.64 1.30
N THR A 15 5.53 2.81 2.17
CA THR A 15 6.87 2.21 2.00
C THR A 15 6.87 0.76 2.49
N PRO A 16 6.12 -0.14 1.83
CA PRO A 16 5.95 -1.53 2.29
C PRO A 16 7.25 -2.35 2.23
N GLU A 17 8.19 -1.98 1.36
CA GLU A 17 9.48 -2.63 1.17
C GLU A 17 10.48 -2.39 2.32
N ASN A 18 10.22 -1.39 3.19
CA ASN A 18 11.11 -1.05 4.30
C ASN A 18 10.33 -0.76 5.58
N GLN A 19 10.09 -1.81 6.36
CA GLN A 19 9.33 -1.73 7.61
C GLN A 19 10.02 -0.88 8.68
N THR A 20 11.35 -0.91 8.72
CA THR A 20 12.15 -0.09 9.65
C THR A 20 11.94 1.38 9.34
N GLN A 21 11.99 1.77 8.06
CA GLN A 21 11.74 3.14 7.65
C GLN A 21 10.29 3.56 7.93
N ALA A 22 9.31 2.67 7.71
CA ALA A 22 7.92 2.93 8.07
C ALA A 22 7.75 3.20 9.58
N ALA A 23 8.48 2.50 10.45
CA ALA A 23 8.50 2.77 11.89
C ALA A 23 9.17 4.11 12.23
N ILE A 24 10.30 4.45 11.59
CA ILE A 24 10.93 5.77 11.76
C ILE A 24 9.95 6.89 11.38
N ASN A 25 9.28 6.75 10.24
CA ASN A 25 8.27 7.71 9.76
C ASN A 25 7.07 7.83 10.70
N ALA A 26 6.75 6.76 11.44
CA ALA A 26 5.71 6.76 12.47
C ALA A 26 6.14 7.37 13.80
N GLY A 27 7.39 7.83 13.92
CA GLY A 27 7.94 8.49 15.10
C GLY A 27 8.71 7.58 16.05
N PHE A 28 9.04 6.34 15.66
CA PHE A 28 9.95 5.50 16.45
C PHE A 28 11.40 5.96 16.31
N SER A 29 12.20 5.82 17.38
CA SER A 29 13.61 6.15 17.32
C SER A 29 14.34 5.21 16.34
N PRO A 30 15.31 5.70 15.55
CA PRO A 30 16.03 4.88 14.57
C PRO A 30 16.65 3.61 15.19
N ASN A 31 17.18 3.73 16.41
CA ASN A 31 17.84 2.64 17.13
C ASN A 31 16.87 1.50 17.51
N THR A 32 15.56 1.78 17.65
CA THR A 32 14.57 0.78 18.07
C THR A 32 13.55 0.43 16.99
N ALA A 33 13.53 1.19 15.88
CA ALA A 33 12.53 1.09 14.83
C ALA A 33 12.44 -0.31 14.23
N ALA A 34 13.57 -0.98 13.97
CA ALA A 34 13.59 -2.33 13.41
C ALA A 34 12.91 -3.36 14.33
N VAL A 35 13.23 -3.30 15.63
CA VAL A 35 12.65 -4.21 16.64
C VAL A 35 11.16 -3.91 16.81
N LYS A 36 10.77 -2.62 16.88
CA LYS A 36 9.36 -2.21 17.01
C LYS A 36 8.53 -2.61 15.79
N ALA A 37 9.05 -2.43 14.58
CA ALA A 37 8.42 -2.91 13.35
C ALA A 37 8.17 -4.42 13.39
N SER A 38 9.20 -5.21 13.76
CA SER A 38 9.07 -6.67 13.87
C SER A 38 8.03 -7.10 14.92
N VAL A 39 7.99 -6.44 16.08
CA VAL A 39 6.98 -6.70 17.12
C VAL A 39 5.58 -6.32 16.64
N MET A 40 5.42 -5.18 15.98
CA MET A 40 4.13 -4.73 15.46
C MET A 40 3.58 -5.68 14.41
N MET A 41 4.42 -6.18 13.50
CA MET A 41 3.98 -7.11 12.47
C MET A 41 3.53 -8.48 13.00
N ARG A 42 3.84 -8.83 14.25
CA ARG A 42 3.31 -10.02 14.91
C ARG A 42 1.91 -9.82 15.49
N ASP A 43 1.44 -8.58 15.61
CA ASP A 43 0.09 -8.27 16.12
C ASP A 43 -0.92 -8.37 14.97
N GLU A 44 -1.85 -9.32 15.07
CA GLU A 44 -2.90 -9.55 14.06
C GLU A 44 -3.75 -8.31 13.80
N ARG A 45 -3.92 -7.43 14.80
CA ARG A 45 -4.69 -6.18 14.64
C ARG A 45 -3.98 -5.18 13.73
N ILE A 46 -2.64 -5.16 13.75
CA ILE A 46 -1.82 -4.34 12.84
C ILE A 46 -1.94 -4.91 11.42
N GLN A 47 -1.79 -6.23 11.26
CA GLN A 47 -1.92 -6.90 9.96
C GLN A 47 -3.27 -6.63 9.32
N LYS A 48 -4.35 -6.77 10.09
CA LYS A 48 -5.70 -6.48 9.63
C LYS A 48 -5.86 -5.01 9.19
N ARG A 49 -5.34 -4.06 9.97
CA ARG A 49 -5.43 -2.64 9.63
C ARG A 49 -4.66 -2.31 8.35
N ILE A 50 -3.49 -2.89 8.15
CA ILE A 50 -2.72 -2.72 6.92
C ILE A 50 -3.53 -3.26 5.73
N ALA A 51 -4.13 -4.45 5.85
CA ALA A 51 -4.98 -5.01 4.79
C ALA A 51 -6.17 -4.10 4.43
N GLU A 52 -6.85 -3.54 5.44
CA GLU A 52 -7.94 -2.55 5.24
C GLU A 52 -7.44 -1.31 4.47
N LEU A 53 -6.28 -0.76 4.84
CA LEU A 53 -5.70 0.41 4.16
C LEU A 53 -5.28 0.10 2.72
N MET A 54 -4.77 -1.11 2.45
CA MET A 54 -4.48 -1.56 1.09
C MET A 54 -5.75 -1.64 0.25
N GLU A 55 -6.82 -2.18 0.82
CA GLU A 55 -8.12 -2.28 0.15
C GLU A 55 -8.73 -0.89 -0.12
N GLU A 56 -8.70 0.02 0.86
CA GLU A 56 -9.12 1.41 0.71
C GLU A 56 -8.32 2.13 -0.40
N ARG A 57 -7.00 1.94 -0.44
CA ARG A 57 -6.15 2.49 -1.51
C ARG A 57 -6.59 1.96 -2.88
N ASN A 58 -6.82 0.66 -3.01
CA ASN A 58 -7.23 0.03 -4.26
C ASN A 58 -8.61 0.56 -4.71
N LYS A 59 -9.57 0.66 -3.78
CA LYS A 59 -10.90 1.25 -4.04
C LYS A 59 -10.80 2.70 -4.51
N ARG A 60 -9.95 3.52 -3.87
CA ARG A 60 -9.75 4.92 -4.25
C ARG A 60 -9.13 5.07 -5.64
N MET A 61 -8.15 4.23 -5.96
CA MET A 61 -7.52 4.27 -7.28
C MET A 61 -8.43 3.75 -8.38
N ARG A 62 -9.45 2.93 -8.06
CA ARG A 62 -10.31 2.21 -9.04
C ARG A 62 -9.52 1.34 -10.03
N VAL A 63 -8.25 1.09 -9.74
CA VAL A 63 -7.36 0.26 -10.55
C VAL A 63 -7.29 -1.11 -9.89
N SER A 64 -8.18 -2.02 -10.30
CA SER A 64 -8.00 -3.45 -10.05
C SER A 64 -7.10 -4.07 -11.12
N ALA A 65 -6.52 -5.25 -10.85
CA ALA A 65 -5.79 -5.99 -11.88
C ALA A 65 -6.69 -6.26 -13.11
N ASP A 66 -7.96 -6.60 -12.88
CA ASP A 66 -8.95 -6.82 -13.94
C ASP A 66 -9.22 -5.53 -14.75
N TYR A 67 -9.30 -4.37 -14.09
CA TYR A 67 -9.43 -3.08 -14.76
C TYR A 67 -8.23 -2.79 -15.66
N VAL A 68 -7.00 -3.07 -15.19
CA VAL A 68 -5.79 -2.89 -16.01
C VAL A 68 -5.80 -3.82 -17.22
N LEU A 69 -6.13 -5.10 -17.04
CA LEU A 69 -6.19 -6.07 -18.13
C LEU A 69 -7.26 -5.69 -19.17
N MET A 70 -8.44 -5.28 -18.73
CA MET A 70 -9.51 -4.84 -19.62
C MET A 70 -9.10 -3.59 -20.42
N ARG A 71 -8.47 -2.60 -19.77
CA ARG A 71 -7.92 -1.42 -20.44
C ARG A 71 -6.81 -1.77 -21.43
N LEU A 72 -5.95 -2.73 -21.12
CA LEU A 72 -4.89 -3.18 -22.01
C LEU A 72 -5.47 -3.90 -23.24
N VAL A 73 -6.50 -4.74 -23.05
CA VAL A 73 -7.23 -5.37 -24.16
C VAL A 73 -7.97 -4.33 -25.00
N GLU A 74 -8.63 -3.35 -24.38
CA GLU A 74 -9.25 -2.22 -25.10
C GLU A 74 -8.22 -1.47 -25.95
N ILE A 75 -7.04 -1.17 -25.41
CA ILE A 75 -5.96 -0.49 -26.14
C ILE A 75 -5.38 -1.35 -27.26
N ASP A 76 -5.19 -2.65 -27.03
CA ASP A 76 -4.70 -3.60 -28.03
C ASP A 76 -5.70 -3.79 -29.19
N GLN A 77 -7.00 -3.78 -28.87
CA GLN A 77 -8.10 -3.87 -29.84
C GLN A 77 -8.47 -2.52 -30.47
N MET A 78 -8.07 -1.39 -29.87
CA MET A 78 -8.11 -0.08 -30.51
C MET A 78 -7.04 -0.05 -31.60
N ASP A 79 -7.41 -0.57 -32.76
CA ASP A 79 -6.66 -0.46 -34.01
C ASP A 79 -6.25 1.00 -34.26
N VAL A 80 -5.04 1.18 -34.77
CA VAL A 80 -4.35 2.44 -35.18
C VAL A 80 -5.19 3.35 -36.09
N ILE A 81 -6.35 2.89 -36.53
CA ILE A 81 -7.31 3.54 -37.43
C ILE A 81 -7.91 4.82 -36.83
N ASP A 82 -8.02 4.96 -35.51
CA ASP A 82 -8.51 6.21 -34.87
C ASP A 82 -7.43 7.30 -34.72
N ILE A 83 -6.14 7.01 -34.99
CA ILE A 83 -5.01 7.95 -34.86
C ILE A 83 -4.69 8.65 -36.20
N LEU A 84 -5.22 8.15 -37.33
CA LEU A 84 -4.92 8.64 -38.67
C LEU A 84 -6.03 9.53 -39.28
N ASN A 85 -6.57 10.49 -38.52
CA ASN A 85 -7.37 11.60 -39.07
C ASN A 85 -6.74 12.96 -38.74
#